data_AF-A0A919Q2H5-F1
#
_entry.id   AF-A0A919Q2H5-F1
#
_cell.length_a   1.000
_cell.length_b   1.000
_cell.length_c   1.000
_cell.angle_alpha   90.00
_cell.angle_beta   90.00
_cell.angle_gamma   90.00
#
_symmetry.space_group_name_H-M   'P 1'
#
loop_
_entity.id
_entity.type
_entity.pdbx_description
1 polymer ?
#
loop_
_entity_poly.entity_id
_entity_poly.type
_entity_poly.pdbx_seq_one_letter_code
_entity_poly.pdbx_strand_id
1 'polypeptide(L)'
;MDLTALRGKHLLVPVTAQRRHLALRLAEAGAIVEEVDFIAIAPTEDLEALEEATLSWCAGDFDWMAVTSRNALAAMERIARARGVSLSAPLPDAQVATVGEATRGVCEEMGLEVAMVPQGRQNARGIVEEFPDGPGKVLVPHGNLAAPVLPRGLERKGWSVTTVEAYRTVDGSGVGRQLREEIEDGRFDAILLTSGSVAERLAASGALVPEETAVVAIGDMTAAAARAAAVPVTSVATAPSYDGIVAGLLAALDPDVVEEFDALDEDAADDEDTADAPAEEFGEPSVESSDETSAPNADSAEPAESEAADDAPEPVAEPAPEDERS
;
A
#
# COMPACT_ATOMS: atom_id res chain seq x y z
N MET A 1 -12.02 15.21 -18.66
CA MET A 1 -10.72 15.53 -19.25
C MET A 1 -10.58 14.73 -20.53
N ASP A 2 -10.43 15.40 -21.67
CA ASP A 2 -10.17 14.74 -22.94
C ASP A 2 -8.72 14.24 -22.96
N LEU A 3 -8.52 12.94 -23.17
CA LEU A 3 -7.20 12.31 -23.21
C LEU A 3 -6.78 11.89 -24.62
N THR A 4 -7.54 12.27 -25.64
CA THR A 4 -7.25 11.90 -27.04
C THR A 4 -5.91 12.43 -27.53
N ALA A 5 -5.43 13.54 -26.97
CA ALA A 5 -4.10 14.10 -27.23
C ALA A 5 -2.94 13.14 -26.86
N LEU A 6 -3.19 12.16 -25.99
CA LEU A 6 -2.18 11.15 -25.59
C LEU A 6 -2.06 10.01 -26.60
N ARG A 7 -2.91 9.94 -27.63
CA ARG A 7 -2.92 8.83 -28.60
C ARG A 7 -1.58 8.76 -29.35
N GLY A 8 -0.92 7.62 -29.24
CA GLY A 8 0.37 7.35 -29.88
C GLY A 8 1.55 8.02 -29.20
N LYS A 9 1.35 8.73 -28.08
CA LYS A 9 2.43 9.33 -27.29
C LYS A 9 3.18 8.25 -26.50
N HIS A 10 4.50 8.28 -26.56
CA HIS A 10 5.38 7.37 -25.85
C HIS A 10 5.66 7.93 -24.45
N LEU A 11 5.20 7.23 -23.42
CA LEU A 11 5.26 7.70 -22.03
C LEU A 11 6.06 6.71 -21.18
N LEU A 12 7.06 7.21 -20.45
CA LEU A 12 7.70 6.45 -19.39
C LEU A 12 6.97 6.71 -18.07
N VAL A 13 6.35 5.66 -17.51
CA VAL A 13 5.48 5.77 -16.34
C VAL A 13 6.05 4.94 -15.19
N PRO A 14 6.40 5.57 -14.05
CA PRO A 14 6.79 4.85 -12.85
C PRO A 14 5.61 4.03 -12.31
N VAL A 15 5.83 2.75 -12.08
CA VAL A 15 4.85 1.85 -11.47
C VAL A 15 5.44 1.17 -10.23
N THR A 16 4.56 0.59 -9.44
CA THR A 16 4.91 -0.46 -8.47
C THR A 16 3.92 -1.60 -8.67
N ALA A 17 4.24 -2.82 -8.20
CA ALA A 17 3.35 -3.98 -8.32
C ALA A 17 1.89 -3.70 -7.90
N GLN A 18 1.66 -2.79 -6.96
CA GLN A 18 0.33 -2.43 -6.44
C GLN A 18 -0.26 -1.14 -7.02
N ARG A 19 0.50 -0.33 -7.76
CA ARG A 19 0.06 0.98 -8.28
C ARG A 19 0.36 1.10 -9.78
N ARG A 20 -0.54 0.54 -10.58
CA ARG A 20 -0.51 0.56 -12.05
C ARG A 20 -1.66 1.36 -12.67
N HIS A 21 -2.60 1.85 -11.87
CA HIS A 21 -3.80 2.54 -12.34
C HIS A 21 -3.50 3.73 -13.27
N LEU A 22 -2.47 4.53 -12.96
CA LEU A 22 -2.06 5.64 -13.82
C LEU A 22 -1.58 5.13 -15.19
N ALA A 23 -0.70 4.12 -15.23
CA ALA A 23 -0.22 3.51 -16.46
C ALA A 23 -1.36 2.92 -17.29
N LEU A 24 -2.28 2.18 -16.65
CA LEU A 24 -3.46 1.60 -17.30
C LEU A 24 -4.36 2.67 -17.92
N ARG A 25 -4.68 3.73 -17.16
CA ARG A 25 -5.51 4.84 -17.65
C ARG A 25 -4.88 5.55 -18.86
N LEU A 26 -3.56 5.75 -18.85
CA LEU A 26 -2.85 6.36 -19.97
C LEU A 26 -2.85 5.46 -21.22
N ALA A 27 -2.64 4.15 -21.02
CA ALA A 27 -2.72 3.17 -22.10
C ALA A 27 -4.13 3.06 -22.69
N GLU A 28 -5.18 3.10 -21.85
CA GLU A 28 -6.59 3.13 -22.28
C GLU A 28 -6.92 4.37 -23.12
N ALA A 29 -6.26 5.51 -22.86
CA ALA A 29 -6.35 6.71 -23.69
C ALA A 29 -5.61 6.60 -25.04
N GLY A 30 -4.87 5.51 -25.27
CA GLY A 30 -4.13 5.23 -26.50
C GLY A 30 -2.66 5.63 -26.47
N ALA A 31 -2.10 5.96 -25.30
CA ALA A 31 -0.66 6.17 -25.14
C ALA A 31 0.11 4.84 -25.22
N ILE A 32 1.36 4.91 -25.68
CA ILE A 32 2.31 3.81 -25.65
C ILE A 32 3.10 3.93 -24.35
N VAL A 33 2.74 3.11 -23.36
CA VAL A 33 3.26 3.23 -21.99
C VAL A 33 4.38 2.23 -21.74
N GLU A 34 5.56 2.74 -21.42
CA GLU A 34 6.67 1.97 -20.86
C GLU A 34 6.61 2.05 -19.33
N GLU A 35 6.30 0.94 -18.69
CA GLU A 35 6.20 0.84 -17.24
C GLU A 35 7.57 0.56 -16.62
N VAL A 36 8.00 1.41 -15.67
CA VAL A 36 9.29 1.23 -14.98
C VAL A 36 9.08 1.11 -13.49
N ASP A 37 9.54 0.00 -12.92
CA ASP A 37 9.59 -0.15 -11.48
C ASP A 37 10.89 0.46 -10.92
N PHE A 38 10.79 1.63 -10.30
CA PHE A 38 11.92 2.27 -9.64
C PHE A 38 12.12 1.74 -8.20
N ILE A 39 11.08 1.21 -7.56
CA ILE A 39 11.12 0.71 -6.19
C ILE A 39 10.28 -0.56 -6.04
N ALA A 40 10.94 -1.68 -5.79
CA ALA A 40 10.26 -2.96 -5.60
C ALA A 40 10.07 -3.28 -4.12
N ILE A 41 8.98 -3.98 -3.82
CA ILE A 41 8.74 -4.61 -2.52
C ILE A 41 9.19 -6.06 -2.62
N ALA A 42 10.26 -6.40 -1.90
CA ALA A 42 10.80 -7.74 -1.80
C ALA A 42 10.46 -8.37 -0.44
N PRO A 43 10.46 -9.71 -0.33
CA PRO A 43 10.42 -10.38 0.95
C PRO A 43 11.58 -9.96 1.86
N THR A 44 11.38 -10.09 3.18
CA THR A 44 12.48 -10.02 4.14
C THR A 44 13.51 -11.12 3.87
N GLU A 45 14.77 -10.86 4.26
CA GLU A 45 15.82 -11.89 4.26
C GLU A 45 15.70 -12.82 5.47
N ASP A 46 15.01 -12.39 6.53
CA ASP A 46 14.78 -13.17 7.74
C ASP A 46 13.35 -13.73 7.77
N LEU A 47 13.07 -14.64 6.84
CA LEU A 47 11.77 -15.28 6.73
C LEU A 47 11.42 -16.12 7.97
N GLU A 48 12.43 -16.68 8.65
CA GLU A 48 12.24 -17.48 9.86
C GLU A 48 11.71 -16.60 11.01
N ALA A 49 12.32 -15.44 11.26
CA ALA A 49 11.83 -14.51 12.29
C ALA A 49 10.44 -13.97 11.97
N LEU A 50 10.15 -13.66 10.70
CA LEU A 50 8.81 -13.22 10.28
C LEU A 50 7.77 -14.32 10.49
N GLU A 51 8.12 -15.56 10.19
CA GLU A 51 7.25 -16.70 10.40
C GLU A 51 6.98 -16.92 11.89
N GLU A 52 8.02 -16.95 12.72
CA GLU A 52 7.90 -17.09 14.17
C GLU A 52 7.02 -15.99 14.77
N ALA A 53 7.25 -14.73 14.40
CA ALA A 53 6.46 -13.60 14.87
C ALA A 53 4.99 -13.69 14.44
N THR A 54 4.73 -14.14 13.21
CA THR A 54 3.37 -14.35 12.69
C THR A 54 2.64 -15.43 13.46
N LEU A 55 3.29 -16.58 13.71
CA LEU A 55 2.69 -17.68 14.45
C LEU A 55 2.47 -17.32 15.92
N SER A 56 3.41 -16.60 16.54
CA SER A 56 3.28 -16.12 17.92
C SER A 56 2.12 -15.11 18.06
N TRP A 57 1.92 -14.24 17.06
CA TRP A 57 0.72 -13.40 16.98
C TRP A 57 -0.56 -14.23 16.94
N CYS A 58 -0.65 -15.19 16.02
CA CYS A 58 -1.85 -16.02 15.89
C CYS A 58 -2.10 -16.87 17.16
N ALA A 59 -1.05 -17.23 17.89
CA ALA A 59 -1.12 -17.94 19.17
C ALA A 59 -1.41 -17.04 20.39
N GLY A 60 -1.65 -15.74 20.16
CA GLY A 60 -2.04 -14.77 21.20
C GLY A 60 -0.91 -14.43 22.18
N ASP A 61 0.35 -14.52 21.74
CA ASP A 61 1.50 -14.13 22.56
C ASP A 61 1.68 -12.62 22.69
N PHE A 62 0.88 -11.83 21.97
CA PHE A 62 0.93 -10.37 21.96
C PHE A 62 -0.42 -9.78 22.36
N ASP A 63 -0.40 -8.71 23.14
CA ASP A 63 -1.59 -7.95 23.49
C ASP A 63 -2.00 -6.98 22.37
N TRP A 64 -1.00 -6.53 21.59
CA TRP A 64 -1.19 -5.58 20.49
C TRP A 64 -0.35 -5.89 19.25
N MET A 65 -0.86 -5.51 18.09
CA MET A 65 -0.07 -5.29 16.88
C MET A 65 -0.18 -3.83 16.44
N ALA A 66 0.96 -3.16 16.25
CA ALA A 66 1.00 -1.79 15.74
C ALA A 66 1.56 -1.78 14.31
N VAL A 67 0.72 -1.46 13.33
CA VAL A 67 0.98 -1.64 11.91
C VAL A 67 1.04 -0.32 11.17
N THR A 68 2.14 -0.09 10.45
CA THR A 68 2.32 1.13 9.66
C THR A 68 2.27 0.91 8.15
N SER A 69 2.11 -0.33 7.68
CA SER A 69 2.26 -0.67 6.27
C SER A 69 1.39 -1.85 5.88
N ARG A 70 0.61 -1.68 4.80
CA ARG A 70 -0.13 -2.76 4.16
C ARG A 70 0.75 -3.93 3.70
N ASN A 71 2.01 -3.66 3.36
CA ASN A 71 2.93 -4.69 2.90
C ASN A 71 3.35 -5.64 4.03
N ALA A 72 3.41 -5.12 5.26
CA ALA A 72 3.67 -5.94 6.44
C ALA A 72 2.52 -6.93 6.69
N LEU A 73 1.28 -6.44 6.65
CA LEU A 73 0.07 -7.28 6.76
C LEU A 73 0.03 -8.35 5.66
N ALA A 74 0.24 -7.97 4.41
CA ALA A 74 0.22 -8.91 3.29
C ALA A 74 1.29 -10.01 3.43
N ALA A 75 2.48 -9.68 3.95
CA ALA A 75 3.54 -10.64 4.17
C ALA A 75 3.19 -11.65 5.28
N MET A 76 2.66 -11.17 6.41
CA MET A 76 2.21 -12.01 7.52
C MET A 76 1.00 -12.86 7.14
N GLU A 77 0.01 -12.29 6.46
CA GLU A 77 -1.20 -13.01 6.01
C GLU A 77 -0.86 -14.17 5.08
N ARG A 78 0.11 -13.97 4.17
CA ARG A 78 0.61 -15.05 3.31
C ARG A 78 1.21 -16.20 4.12
N ILE A 79 1.93 -15.90 5.21
CA ILE A 79 2.50 -16.92 6.10
C ILE A 79 1.40 -17.62 6.88
N ALA A 80 0.49 -16.87 7.51
CA ALA A 80 -0.62 -17.41 8.28
C ALA A 80 -1.43 -18.42 7.44
N ARG A 81 -1.80 -18.02 6.22
CA ARG A 81 -2.49 -18.87 5.24
C ARG A 81 -1.69 -20.11 4.87
N ALA A 82 -0.39 -19.97 4.62
CA ALA A 82 0.47 -21.11 4.28
C ALA A 82 0.60 -22.12 5.44
N ARG A 83 0.44 -21.66 6.69
CA ARG A 83 0.47 -22.48 7.90
C ARG A 83 -0.91 -22.92 8.39
N GLY A 84 -1.98 -22.55 7.69
CA GLY A 84 -3.35 -22.94 8.05
C GLY A 84 -3.87 -22.26 9.33
N VAL A 85 -3.28 -21.13 9.72
CA VAL A 85 -3.74 -20.32 10.85
C VAL A 85 -4.37 -19.01 10.36
N SER A 86 -5.15 -18.36 11.22
CA SER A 86 -5.79 -17.09 10.89
C SER A 86 -5.05 -15.92 11.50
N LEU A 87 -4.63 -14.95 10.68
CA LEU A 87 -4.05 -13.71 11.20
C LEU A 87 -5.09 -12.87 11.96
N SER A 88 -6.37 -12.95 11.54
CA SER A 88 -7.48 -12.12 12.04
C SER A 88 -8.15 -12.62 13.31
N ALA A 89 -7.79 -13.81 13.79
CA ALA A 89 -8.36 -14.40 15.00
C ALA A 89 -7.24 -14.94 15.92
N PRO A 90 -6.38 -14.06 16.47
CA PRO A 90 -5.41 -14.47 17.47
C PRO A 90 -6.14 -14.99 18.72
N LEU A 91 -5.57 -15.99 19.40
CA LEU A 91 -6.16 -16.56 20.61
C LEU A 91 -5.13 -16.62 21.75
N PRO A 92 -5.30 -15.85 22.86
CA PRO A 92 -6.41 -14.93 23.15
C PRO A 92 -6.49 -13.73 22.19
N ASP A 93 -7.65 -13.07 22.18
CA ASP A 93 -7.89 -11.87 21.37
C ASP A 93 -6.88 -10.77 21.70
N ALA A 94 -6.43 -10.08 20.66
CA ALA A 94 -5.43 -9.00 20.74
C ALA A 94 -5.89 -7.78 19.94
N GLN A 95 -5.36 -6.61 20.27
CA GLN A 95 -5.79 -5.33 19.69
C GLN A 95 -4.89 -4.91 18.53
N VAL A 96 -5.45 -4.26 17.50
CA VAL A 96 -4.67 -3.74 16.36
C VAL A 96 -4.72 -2.21 16.33
N ALA A 97 -3.55 -1.58 16.21
CA ALA A 97 -3.41 -0.17 15.92
C ALA A 97 -2.84 0.02 14.52
N THR A 98 -3.40 0.95 13.73
CA THR A 98 -2.87 1.29 12.41
C THR A 98 -2.50 2.76 12.31
N VAL A 99 -1.63 3.13 11.38
CA VAL A 99 -1.21 4.54 11.21
C VAL A 99 -2.27 5.44 10.59
N GLY A 100 -3.30 4.90 9.95
CA GLY A 100 -4.28 5.70 9.22
C GLY A 100 -5.29 4.84 8.46
N GLU A 101 -6.34 5.50 7.97
CA GLU A 101 -7.52 4.84 7.37
C GLU A 101 -7.19 3.93 6.19
N ALA A 102 -6.19 4.27 5.38
CA ALA A 102 -5.78 3.41 4.27
C ALA A 102 -5.21 2.05 4.73
N THR A 103 -4.53 2.01 5.88
CA THR A 103 -4.04 0.74 6.45
C THR A 103 -5.17 0.01 7.18
N ARG A 104 -6.08 0.76 7.83
CA ARG A 104 -7.29 0.22 8.44
C ARG A 104 -8.14 -0.56 7.42
N GLY A 105 -8.41 0.01 6.25
CA GLY A 105 -9.18 -0.68 5.21
C GLY A 105 -8.56 -2.02 4.79
N VAL A 106 -7.23 -2.11 4.75
CA VAL A 106 -6.54 -3.39 4.48
C VAL A 106 -6.70 -4.39 5.62
N CYS A 107 -6.67 -3.94 6.88
CA CYS A 107 -6.99 -4.81 8.01
C CYS A 107 -8.43 -5.34 7.91
N GLU A 108 -9.40 -4.48 7.61
CA GLU A 108 -10.81 -4.85 7.50
C GLU A 108 -11.06 -5.84 6.36
N GLU A 109 -10.40 -5.66 5.21
CA GLU A 109 -10.41 -6.63 4.09
C GLU A 109 -9.89 -8.03 4.50
N MET A 110 -8.97 -8.07 5.48
CA MET A 110 -8.42 -9.32 6.04
C MET A 110 -9.24 -9.85 7.23
N GLY A 111 -10.28 -9.13 7.66
CA GLY A 111 -11.06 -9.44 8.85
C GLY A 111 -10.38 -9.09 10.18
N LEU A 112 -9.28 -8.34 10.16
CA LEU A 112 -8.61 -7.82 11.36
C LEU A 112 -9.34 -6.58 11.89
N GLU A 113 -9.90 -6.68 13.10
CA GLU A 113 -10.55 -5.55 13.75
C GLU A 113 -9.52 -4.54 14.26
N VAL A 114 -9.64 -3.29 13.82
CA VAL A 114 -8.75 -2.20 14.22
C VAL A 114 -9.31 -1.46 15.42
N ALA A 115 -8.65 -1.60 16.56
CA ALA A 115 -9.01 -0.96 17.82
C ALA A 115 -8.59 0.52 17.90
N MET A 116 -7.57 0.92 17.13
CA MET A 116 -7.04 2.28 17.15
C MET A 116 -6.55 2.76 15.78
N VAL A 117 -6.94 3.98 15.45
CA VAL A 117 -6.34 4.81 14.38
C VAL A 117 -6.10 6.21 14.97
N PRO A 118 -4.88 6.77 14.87
CA PRO A 118 -4.59 8.08 15.43
C PRO A 118 -5.40 9.17 14.72
N GLN A 119 -6.03 10.05 15.49
CA GLN A 119 -6.86 11.15 14.98
C GLN A 119 -6.01 12.34 14.52
N GLY A 120 -4.84 12.55 15.14
CA GLY A 120 -3.95 13.66 14.81
C GLY A 120 -3.08 13.38 13.59
N ARG A 121 -1.95 12.70 13.83
CA ARG A 121 -0.96 12.42 12.78
C ARG A 121 -1.16 11.01 12.26
N GLN A 122 -1.41 10.86 10.97
CA GLN A 122 -1.51 9.53 10.35
C GLN A 122 -0.13 8.92 10.03
N ASN A 123 0.70 8.73 11.06
CA ASN A 123 2.05 8.15 10.95
C ASN A 123 2.48 7.48 12.27
N ALA A 124 3.68 6.88 12.28
CA ALA A 124 4.24 6.21 13.46
C ALA A 124 4.27 7.09 14.72
N ARG A 125 4.49 8.39 14.58
CA ARG A 125 4.49 9.32 15.71
C ARG A 125 3.09 9.56 16.27
N GLY A 126 2.07 9.63 15.40
CA GLY A 126 0.69 9.73 15.86
C GLY A 126 0.22 8.52 16.62
N ILE A 127 0.60 7.30 16.17
CA ILE A 127 0.39 6.10 16.99
C ILE A 127 1.04 6.30 18.35
N VAL A 128 2.34 6.63 18.41
CA VAL A 128 3.04 6.82 19.71
C VAL A 128 2.41 7.90 20.58
N GLU A 129 1.80 8.94 20.02
CA GLU A 129 1.17 10.02 20.80
C GLU A 129 -0.15 9.55 21.44
N GLU A 130 -0.92 8.72 20.74
CA GLU A 130 -2.27 8.31 21.15
C GLU A 130 -2.33 6.90 21.77
N PHE A 131 -1.30 6.07 21.58
CA PHE A 131 -1.22 4.70 22.12
C PHE A 131 -1.33 4.71 23.65
N PRO A 132 -2.12 3.81 24.26
CA PRO A 132 -2.24 3.77 25.71
C PRO A 132 -0.91 3.46 26.40
N ASP A 133 -0.72 4.00 27.60
CA ASP A 133 0.37 3.56 28.48
C ASP A 133 -0.02 2.22 29.10
N GLY A 134 0.91 1.28 29.18
CA GLY A 134 0.61 -0.04 29.74
C GLY A 134 1.76 -1.02 29.65
N PRO A 135 1.78 -2.04 30.54
CA PRO A 135 2.61 -3.21 30.34
C PRO A 135 1.95 -4.16 29.34
N GLY A 136 2.73 -5.09 28.80
CA GLY A 136 2.28 -6.08 27.83
C GLY A 136 3.25 -6.18 26.66
N LYS A 137 2.88 -6.98 25.67
CA LYS A 137 3.69 -7.25 24.48
C LYS A 137 3.05 -6.64 23.24
N VAL A 138 3.85 -5.94 22.45
CA VAL A 138 3.42 -5.34 21.17
C VAL A 138 4.28 -5.88 20.04
N LEU A 139 3.63 -6.42 19.01
CA LEU A 139 4.29 -6.78 17.75
C LEU A 139 4.29 -5.57 16.81
N VAL A 140 5.45 -5.26 16.24
CA VAL A 140 5.64 -4.17 15.27
C VAL A 140 6.27 -4.73 14.00
N PRO A 141 5.47 -5.18 13.02
CA PRO A 141 6.00 -5.59 11.74
C PRO A 141 6.30 -4.35 10.88
N HIS A 142 7.50 -4.29 10.31
CA HIS A 142 7.99 -3.09 9.61
C HIS A 142 8.75 -3.40 8.32
N GLY A 143 9.01 -2.36 7.52
CA GLY A 143 9.92 -2.47 6.38
C GLY A 143 11.37 -2.17 6.80
N ASN A 144 12.35 -2.61 6.00
CA ASN A 144 13.79 -2.33 6.21
C ASN A 144 14.15 -0.84 6.37
N LEU A 145 13.38 0.08 5.77
CA LEU A 145 13.62 1.53 5.83
C LEU A 145 12.88 2.22 6.99
N ALA A 146 12.17 1.48 7.84
CA ALA A 146 11.39 2.07 8.92
C ALA A 146 12.29 2.66 10.02
N ALA A 147 12.08 3.92 10.36
CA ALA A 147 12.74 4.54 11.50
C ALA A 147 12.21 3.92 12.82
N PRO A 148 13.05 3.80 13.87
CA PRO A 148 12.68 3.17 15.14
C PRO A 148 11.81 4.08 16.03
N VAL A 149 10.97 4.92 15.43
CA VAL A 149 10.09 5.87 16.15
C VAL A 149 9.04 5.11 16.95
N LEU A 150 8.37 4.15 16.30
CA LEU A 150 7.31 3.36 16.90
C LEU A 150 7.82 2.46 18.05
N PRO A 151 8.81 1.57 17.86
CA PRO A 151 9.27 0.70 18.95
C PRO A 151 9.78 1.50 20.15
N ARG A 152 10.66 2.50 19.93
CA ARG A 152 11.16 3.34 21.02
C ARG A 152 10.06 4.14 21.71
N GLY A 153 9.02 4.52 20.96
CA GLY A 153 7.88 5.26 21.49
C GLY A 153 7.03 4.41 22.42
N LEU A 154 6.71 3.20 22.00
CA LEU A 154 5.90 2.26 22.78
C LEU A 154 6.66 1.72 24.00
N GLU A 155 7.97 1.45 23.88
CA GLU A 155 8.82 1.09 25.02
C GLU A 155 8.78 2.16 26.12
N ARG A 156 8.83 3.45 25.74
CA ARG A 156 8.71 4.57 26.70
C ARG A 156 7.34 4.64 27.38
N LYS A 157 6.31 4.04 26.80
CA LYS A 157 4.95 3.93 27.35
C LYS A 157 4.74 2.68 28.21
N GLY A 158 5.79 1.86 28.41
CA GLY A 158 5.77 0.69 29.29
C GLY A 158 5.65 -0.66 28.59
N TRP A 159 5.56 -0.67 27.25
CA TRP A 159 5.35 -1.89 26.48
C TRP A 159 6.65 -2.66 26.20
N SER A 160 6.58 -3.98 26.17
CA SER A 160 7.63 -4.85 25.63
C SER A 160 7.41 -4.99 24.12
N VAL A 161 8.28 -4.39 23.32
CA VAL A 161 8.10 -4.35 21.87
C VAL A 161 8.95 -5.42 21.18
N THR A 162 8.32 -6.24 20.35
CA THR A 162 8.99 -7.12 19.39
C THR A 162 8.85 -6.51 17.99
N THR A 163 9.97 -6.22 17.34
CA THR A 163 10.00 -5.75 15.96
C THR A 163 10.36 -6.88 15.02
N VAL A 164 9.71 -6.95 13.85
CA VAL A 164 10.08 -7.90 12.81
C VAL A 164 10.07 -7.24 11.44
N GLU A 165 11.11 -7.48 10.64
CA GLU A 165 11.13 -7.00 9.26
C GLU A 165 10.19 -7.88 8.43
N ALA A 166 9.09 -7.32 7.96
CA ALA A 166 8.09 -8.04 7.18
C ALA A 166 8.36 -7.96 5.66
N TYR A 167 9.02 -6.90 5.22
CA TYR A 167 9.33 -6.68 3.81
C TYR A 167 10.53 -5.75 3.65
N ARG A 168 11.07 -5.72 2.44
CA ARG A 168 12.12 -4.79 2.04
C ARG A 168 11.66 -3.93 0.90
N THR A 169 11.88 -2.64 1.05
CA THR A 169 11.91 -1.73 -0.09
C THR A 169 13.31 -1.81 -0.67
N VAL A 170 13.39 -2.30 -1.91
CA VAL A 170 14.63 -2.43 -2.68
C VAL A 170 14.52 -1.62 -3.96
N ASP A 171 15.62 -1.42 -4.66
CA ASP A 171 15.57 -0.82 -5.98
C ASP A 171 14.85 -1.77 -6.94
N GLY A 172 13.92 -1.20 -7.72
CA GLY A 172 13.25 -1.94 -8.79
C GLY A 172 14.19 -2.15 -9.99
N SER A 173 13.64 -2.61 -11.11
CA SER A 173 14.42 -2.78 -12.35
C SER A 173 15.07 -1.47 -12.81
N GLY A 174 14.44 -0.33 -12.47
CA GLY A 174 14.86 1.00 -12.84
C GLY A 174 15.05 1.16 -14.34
N VAL A 175 15.91 2.10 -14.72
CA VAL A 175 16.30 2.33 -16.11
C VAL A 175 17.56 1.51 -16.41
N GLY A 176 17.35 0.34 -17.03
CA GLY A 176 18.44 -0.50 -17.54
C GLY A 176 19.16 0.12 -18.74
N ARG A 177 20.24 -0.52 -19.22
CA ARG A 177 21.04 -0.01 -20.35
C ARG A 177 20.18 0.30 -21.58
N GLN A 178 19.35 -0.64 -22.01
CA GLN A 178 18.54 -0.45 -23.19
C GLN A 178 17.61 0.76 -23.01
N LEU A 179 16.84 0.79 -21.92
CA LEU A 179 15.90 1.88 -21.64
C LEU A 179 16.61 3.25 -21.55
N ARG A 180 17.82 3.29 -20.99
CA ARG A 180 18.66 4.49 -21.00
C ARG A 180 18.93 4.98 -22.43
N GLU A 181 19.38 4.09 -23.31
CA GLU A 181 19.63 4.42 -24.71
C GLU A 181 18.35 4.94 -25.39
N GLU A 182 17.19 4.34 -25.10
CA GLU A 182 15.91 4.81 -25.67
C GLU A 182 15.50 6.20 -25.16
N ILE A 183 15.78 6.51 -23.89
CA ILE A 183 15.57 7.86 -23.32
C ILE A 183 16.50 8.86 -24.01
N GLU A 184 17.78 8.55 -24.12
CA GLU A 184 18.81 9.42 -24.71
C GLU A 184 18.57 9.65 -26.21
N ASP A 185 18.01 8.66 -26.91
CA ASP A 185 17.60 8.75 -28.32
C ASP A 185 16.32 9.59 -28.53
N GLY A 186 15.68 10.08 -27.46
CA GLY A 186 14.46 10.88 -27.53
C GLY A 186 13.23 10.07 -27.94
N ARG A 187 13.16 8.77 -27.59
CA ARG A 187 12.02 7.91 -27.94
C ARG A 187 10.77 8.12 -27.09
N PHE A 188 10.83 8.97 -26.08
CA PHE A 188 9.72 9.28 -25.19
C PHE A 188 9.25 10.70 -25.39
N ASP A 189 7.95 10.90 -25.58
CA ASP A 189 7.33 12.22 -25.54
C ASP A 189 7.33 12.78 -24.11
N ALA A 190 7.15 11.91 -23.10
CA ALA A 190 7.21 12.34 -21.71
C ALA A 190 7.67 11.26 -20.71
N ILE A 191 8.23 11.74 -19.60
CA ILE A 191 8.60 10.97 -18.41
C ILE A 191 7.82 11.51 -17.20
N LEU A 192 7.10 10.64 -16.51
CA LEU A 192 6.37 11.02 -15.30
C LEU A 192 7.20 10.79 -14.04
N LEU A 193 7.15 11.72 -13.10
CA LEU A 193 7.79 11.61 -11.79
C LEU A 193 6.72 11.63 -10.69
N THR A 194 6.44 10.47 -10.12
CA THR A 194 5.38 10.28 -9.10
C THR A 194 5.89 10.40 -7.66
N SER A 195 7.20 10.57 -7.45
CA SER A 195 7.82 10.81 -6.14
C SER A 195 9.25 11.31 -6.29
N GLY A 196 9.80 11.97 -5.25
CA GLY A 196 11.21 12.37 -5.24
C GLY A 196 12.17 11.20 -5.40
N SER A 197 11.85 10.04 -4.81
CA SER A 197 12.63 8.81 -4.94
C SER A 197 12.69 8.24 -6.36
N VAL A 198 11.68 8.53 -7.20
CA VAL A 198 11.71 8.18 -8.63
C VAL A 198 12.66 9.12 -9.37
N ALA A 199 12.62 10.42 -9.07
CA ALA A 199 13.49 11.40 -9.70
C ALA A 199 14.97 11.16 -9.40
N GLU A 200 15.30 10.86 -8.13
CA GLU A 200 16.65 10.49 -7.72
C GLU A 200 17.16 9.25 -8.45
N ARG A 201 16.31 8.24 -8.64
CA ARG A 201 16.69 7.00 -9.33
C ARG A 201 16.80 7.16 -10.84
N LEU A 202 15.96 8.00 -11.44
CA LEU A 202 16.14 8.40 -12.85
C LEU A 202 17.50 9.08 -13.03
N ALA A 203 17.88 10.01 -12.14
CA ALA A 203 19.19 10.65 -12.19
C ALA A 203 20.34 9.65 -11.98
N ALA A 204 20.21 8.76 -10.99
CA ALA A 204 21.20 7.71 -10.71
C ALA A 204 21.35 6.71 -11.86
N SER A 205 20.33 6.58 -12.71
CA SER A 205 20.44 5.80 -13.93
C SER A 205 21.41 6.41 -14.93
N GLY A 206 21.80 7.68 -14.81
CA GLY A 206 22.70 8.34 -15.74
C GLY A 206 22.12 8.61 -17.13
N ALA A 207 20.82 8.38 -17.33
CA ALA A 207 20.13 8.75 -18.56
C ALA A 207 20.12 10.27 -18.73
N LEU A 208 20.62 10.75 -19.86
CA LEU A 208 20.46 12.15 -20.24
C LEU A 208 19.11 12.34 -20.92
N VAL A 209 18.21 13.09 -20.28
CA VAL A 209 16.88 13.37 -20.82
C VAL A 209 16.99 14.50 -21.86
N PRO A 210 16.61 14.28 -23.13
CA PRO A 210 16.60 15.33 -24.16
C PRO A 210 15.64 16.47 -23.82
N GLU A 211 15.88 17.68 -24.34
CA GLU A 211 15.04 18.86 -24.09
C GLU A 211 13.62 18.68 -24.66
N GLU A 212 13.48 17.86 -25.70
CA GLU A 212 12.21 17.54 -26.36
C GLU A 212 11.33 16.59 -25.54
N THR A 213 11.92 15.85 -24.59
CA THR A 213 11.20 14.91 -23.72
C THR A 213 10.62 15.66 -22.53
N ALA A 214 9.29 15.76 -22.44
CA ALA A 214 8.65 16.44 -21.32
C ALA A 214 8.82 15.66 -20.01
N VAL A 215 9.27 16.33 -18.94
CA VAL A 215 9.34 15.72 -17.60
C VAL A 215 8.30 16.34 -16.70
N VAL A 216 7.38 15.52 -16.19
CA VAL A 216 6.20 15.98 -15.45
C VAL A 216 6.24 15.46 -14.02
N ALA A 217 6.33 16.37 -13.05
CA ALA A 217 6.33 16.03 -11.63
C ALA A 217 4.91 16.06 -11.04
N ILE A 218 4.57 15.08 -10.20
CA ILE A 218 3.28 15.02 -9.50
C ILE A 218 3.07 16.16 -8.48
N GLY A 219 4.12 16.91 -8.13
CA GLY A 219 3.99 18.04 -7.22
C GLY A 219 5.33 18.64 -6.82
N ASP A 220 5.27 19.73 -6.05
CA ASP A 220 6.43 20.57 -5.74
C ASP A 220 7.57 19.84 -5.04
N MET A 221 7.26 18.94 -4.11
CA MET A 221 8.29 18.15 -3.42
C MET A 221 9.05 17.23 -4.39
N THR A 222 8.33 16.62 -5.35
CA THR A 222 8.94 15.77 -6.37
C THR A 222 9.76 16.61 -7.35
N ALA A 223 9.24 17.78 -7.75
CA ALA A 223 9.97 18.71 -8.61
C ALA A 223 11.25 19.24 -7.94
N ALA A 224 11.20 19.53 -6.63
CA ALA A 224 12.36 19.95 -5.86
C ALA A 224 13.43 18.85 -5.80
N ALA A 225 13.04 17.60 -5.55
CA ALA A 225 13.94 16.46 -5.57
C ALA A 225 14.56 16.23 -6.96
N ALA A 226 13.76 16.33 -8.03
CA ALA A 226 14.24 16.23 -9.41
C ALA A 226 15.30 17.29 -9.74
N ARG A 227 15.02 18.56 -9.41
CA ARG A 227 15.98 19.65 -9.62
C ARG A 227 17.26 19.47 -8.80
N ALA A 228 17.14 19.02 -7.55
CA ALA A 228 18.30 18.71 -6.71
C ALA A 228 19.16 17.57 -7.29
N ALA A 229 18.54 16.63 -7.99
CA ALA A 229 19.19 15.54 -8.70
C ALA A 229 19.60 15.89 -10.15
N ALA A 230 19.47 17.17 -10.56
CA ALA A 230 19.75 17.66 -11.91
C ALA A 230 18.91 17.01 -13.03
N VAL A 231 17.71 16.53 -12.71
CA VAL A 231 16.70 16.10 -13.70
C VAL A 231 15.89 17.33 -14.14
N PRO A 232 15.76 17.61 -15.45
CA PRO A 232 14.93 18.71 -15.94
C PRO A 232 13.47 18.47 -15.57
N VAL A 233 12.72 19.53 -15.28
CA VAL A 233 11.28 19.46 -14.99
C VAL A 233 10.55 20.45 -15.89
N THR A 234 9.77 19.93 -16.83
CA THR A 234 9.01 20.71 -17.81
C THR A 234 7.71 21.23 -17.20
N SER A 235 7.02 20.39 -16.41
CA SER A 235 5.73 20.71 -15.81
C SER A 235 5.61 20.13 -14.41
N VAL A 236 4.85 20.82 -13.55
CA VAL A 236 4.53 20.38 -12.19
C VAL A 236 3.01 20.37 -12.05
N ALA A 237 2.46 19.24 -11.65
CA ALA A 237 1.03 19.12 -11.37
C ALA A 237 0.62 20.07 -10.24
N THR A 238 -0.50 20.77 -10.44
CA THR A 238 -1.08 21.70 -9.46
C THR A 238 -1.65 20.98 -8.24
N ALA A 239 -2.03 19.71 -8.39
CA ALA A 239 -2.47 18.83 -7.32
C ALA A 239 -1.66 17.53 -7.31
N PRO A 240 -1.24 17.02 -6.13
CA PRO A 240 -0.51 15.76 -6.00
C PRO A 240 -1.41 14.53 -6.14
N SER A 241 -2.11 14.45 -7.27
CA SER A 241 -3.07 13.41 -7.61
C SER A 241 -2.79 12.85 -9.01
N TYR A 242 -3.41 11.70 -9.33
CA TYR A 242 -3.34 11.15 -10.68
C TYR A 242 -4.04 12.04 -11.71
N ASP A 243 -5.09 12.78 -11.33
CA ASP A 243 -5.69 13.76 -12.23
C ASP A 243 -4.78 14.97 -12.44
N GLY A 244 -4.11 15.45 -11.39
CA GLY A 244 -3.17 16.55 -11.48
C GLY A 244 -1.98 16.23 -12.39
N ILE A 245 -1.37 15.04 -12.25
CA ILE A 245 -0.24 14.67 -13.12
C ILE A 245 -0.66 14.45 -14.57
N VAL A 246 -1.89 13.96 -14.82
CA VAL A 246 -2.41 13.84 -16.19
C VAL A 246 -2.70 15.22 -16.78
N ALA A 247 -3.26 16.16 -16.02
CA ALA A 247 -3.43 17.54 -16.46
C ALA A 247 -2.07 18.19 -16.81
N GLY A 248 -1.08 18.04 -15.92
CA GLY A 248 0.26 18.55 -16.13
C GLY A 248 0.97 17.93 -17.34
N LEU A 249 0.68 16.66 -17.64
CA LEU A 249 1.16 15.97 -18.84
C LEU A 249 0.55 16.54 -20.12
N LEU A 250 -0.77 16.75 -20.14
CA LEU A 250 -1.45 17.33 -21.31
C LEU A 250 -0.90 18.72 -21.62
N ALA A 251 -0.78 19.58 -20.61
CA ALA A 251 -0.23 20.93 -20.76
C ALA A 251 1.24 20.93 -21.23
N ALA A 252 2.03 19.93 -20.84
CA ALA A 252 3.42 19.81 -21.26
C ALA A 252 3.58 19.31 -22.71
N LEU A 253 2.65 18.48 -23.18
CA LEU A 253 2.67 17.91 -24.52
C LEU A 253 2.00 18.80 -25.58
N ASP A 254 1.10 19.67 -25.16
CA ASP A 254 0.40 20.62 -26.03
C ASP A 254 0.15 21.95 -25.30
N PRO A 255 1.08 22.93 -25.41
CA PRO A 255 0.94 24.22 -24.75
C PRO A 255 -0.19 25.09 -25.35
N ASP A 256 -0.68 24.79 -26.56
CA ASP A 256 -1.74 25.56 -27.23
C ASP A 256 -3.15 25.18 -26.73
N VAL A 257 -3.29 24.07 -25.98
CA VAL A 257 -4.56 23.63 -25.36
C VAL A 257 -4.93 24.47 -24.13
N VAL A 258 -4.01 25.27 -23.58
CA VAL A 258 -4.23 26.06 -22.36
C VAL A 258 -4.94 27.39 -22.64
N GLU A 259 -4.83 27.96 -23.84
CA GLU A 259 -5.50 29.24 -24.17
C GLU A 259 -7.03 29.14 -24.25
N GLU A 260 -7.60 27.93 -24.39
CA GLU A 260 -9.07 27.75 -24.42
C GLU A 260 -9.69 27.76 -23.01
N PHE A 261 -8.90 27.60 -21.95
CA PHE A 261 -9.38 27.56 -20.56
C PHE A 261 -9.23 28.90 -19.81
N ASP A 262 -8.18 29.69 -20.08
CA ASP A 262 -8.03 31.03 -19.49
C ASP A 262 -9.09 32.02 -19.99
N ALA A 263 -9.75 31.74 -21.14
CA ALA A 263 -10.81 32.57 -21.69
C ALA A 263 -12.19 32.37 -21.03
N LEU A 264 -12.33 31.42 -20.09
CA LEU A 264 -13.61 31.10 -19.42
C LEU A 264 -13.66 31.46 -17.93
N ASP A 265 -12.54 31.89 -17.33
CA ASP A 265 -12.45 32.17 -15.89
C ASP A 265 -12.50 33.67 -15.50
N GLU A 266 -12.69 34.60 -16.46
CA GLU A 266 -12.84 36.03 -16.12
C GLU A 266 -14.27 36.44 -15.68
N ASP A 267 -15.27 35.56 -15.78
CA ASP A 267 -16.69 35.91 -15.51
C ASP A 267 -17.30 35.29 -14.22
N ALA A 268 -16.48 34.76 -13.30
CA ALA A 268 -16.99 34.21 -12.04
C ALA A 268 -16.16 34.61 -10.81
N ALA A 269 -16.00 35.92 -10.60
CA ALA A 269 -15.73 36.48 -9.28
C ALA A 269 -17.05 37.01 -8.70
N ASP A 270 -17.57 36.34 -7.67
CA ASP A 270 -18.29 36.87 -6.51
C ASP A 270 -19.27 35.81 -5.97
N ASP A 271 -18.85 35.09 -4.93
CA ASP A 271 -19.58 35.07 -3.65
C ASP A 271 -18.79 34.22 -2.63
N GLU A 272 -18.21 34.91 -1.64
CA GLU A 272 -17.88 34.33 -0.35
C GLU A 272 -19.18 34.05 0.42
N ASP A 273 -19.20 32.95 1.18
CA ASP A 273 -19.63 32.87 2.60
C ASP A 273 -20.48 31.61 2.95
N THR A 274 -20.24 31.13 4.17
CA THR A 274 -21.00 30.18 5.00
C THR A 274 -20.92 28.68 4.63
N ALA A 275 -20.26 27.82 5.40
CA ALA A 275 -20.58 27.34 6.76
C ALA A 275 -21.83 26.44 6.84
N ASP A 276 -21.57 25.22 7.31
CA ASP A 276 -22.47 24.32 8.04
C ASP A 276 -23.46 23.45 7.23
N ALA A 277 -23.40 22.14 7.49
CA ALA A 277 -24.44 21.18 7.12
C ALA A 277 -24.50 20.06 8.17
N PRO A 278 -25.56 20.01 9.01
CA PRO A 278 -25.97 18.81 9.71
C PRO A 278 -27.04 18.02 8.92
N ALA A 279 -27.32 16.83 9.45
CA ALA A 279 -28.18 15.77 8.93
C ALA A 279 -29.68 16.10 8.78
N GLU A 280 -30.39 15.36 7.90
CA GLU A 280 -31.49 14.42 8.24
C GLU A 280 -32.53 14.19 7.10
N GLU A 281 -32.83 12.90 6.87
CA GLU A 281 -34.14 12.23 6.71
C GLU A 281 -35.11 12.48 5.51
N PHE A 282 -36.01 11.49 5.37
CA PHE A 282 -37.21 11.30 4.52
C PHE A 282 -36.99 10.61 3.16
N GLY A 283 -37.70 9.56 2.76
CA GLY A 283 -38.85 8.85 3.31
C GLY A 283 -39.38 7.86 2.25
N GLU A 284 -40.07 6.79 2.68
CA GLU A 284 -40.64 5.71 1.84
C GLU A 284 -41.70 6.19 0.82
N PRO A 285 -42.19 5.31 -0.08
CA PRO A 285 -43.46 4.65 0.25
C PRO A 285 -43.64 3.17 -0.15
N SER A 286 -44.47 2.52 0.69
CA SER A 286 -45.25 1.27 0.65
C SER A 286 -46.16 1.10 -0.59
N VAL A 287 -46.87 0.01 -0.95
CA VAL A 287 -47.06 -1.45 -0.66
C VAL A 287 -48.15 -1.91 -1.67
N GLU A 288 -48.15 -3.19 -2.11
CA GLU A 288 -49.33 -4.09 -2.33
C GLU A 288 -48.81 -5.37 -3.04
N SER A 289 -48.55 -6.50 -2.36
CA SER A 289 -49.43 -7.56 -1.81
C SER A 289 -50.14 -8.44 -2.84
N SER A 290 -49.79 -9.73 -2.87
CA SER A 290 -50.75 -10.84 -2.97
C SER A 290 -50.09 -12.18 -2.57
N ASP A 291 -50.75 -12.83 -1.61
CA ASP A 291 -50.56 -14.17 -1.04
C ASP A 291 -50.49 -15.32 -2.07
N GLU A 292 -49.82 -16.43 -1.71
CA GLU A 292 -50.47 -17.70 -1.33
C GLU A 292 -49.47 -18.85 -1.04
N THR A 293 -49.50 -19.32 0.21
CA THR A 293 -49.51 -20.73 0.67
C THR A 293 -48.66 -21.83 0.00
N SER A 294 -47.77 -22.46 0.79
CA SER A 294 -47.95 -23.85 1.29
C SER A 294 -46.64 -24.45 1.85
N ALA A 295 -46.67 -24.86 3.11
CA ALA A 295 -45.88 -25.97 3.66
C ALA A 295 -46.77 -27.24 3.66
N PRO A 296 -46.38 -28.44 4.15
CA PRO A 296 -45.08 -28.88 4.71
C PRO A 296 -44.62 -30.28 4.19
N ASN A 297 -43.44 -30.76 4.62
CA ASN A 297 -43.33 -32.08 5.28
C ASN A 297 -41.93 -32.36 5.83
N ALA A 298 -41.94 -32.97 7.00
CA ALA A 298 -40.82 -33.52 7.77
C ALA A 298 -40.33 -34.86 7.19
N ASP A 299 -39.08 -35.23 7.45
CA ASP A 299 -38.81 -36.49 8.16
C ASP A 299 -37.38 -36.55 8.76
N SER A 300 -37.34 -37.32 9.83
CA SER A 300 -36.39 -37.68 10.88
C SER A 300 -35.08 -38.35 10.45
N ALA A 301 -34.06 -38.24 11.33
CA ALA A 301 -33.33 -39.33 12.00
C ALA A 301 -31.79 -39.23 11.98
N GLU A 302 -31.20 -38.96 13.16
CA GLU A 302 -29.83 -39.31 13.59
C GLU A 302 -29.69 -40.84 13.83
N PRO A 303 -28.55 -41.38 14.35
CA PRO A 303 -27.14 -41.27 13.96
C PRO A 303 -26.52 -42.68 13.73
N ALA A 304 -25.23 -42.77 13.34
CA ALA A 304 -24.48 -44.03 13.38
C ALA A 304 -23.11 -43.82 14.07
N GLU A 305 -22.96 -44.45 15.23
CA GLU A 305 -21.72 -44.77 15.93
C GLU A 305 -21.07 -46.05 15.34
N SER A 306 -19.73 -46.07 15.23
CA SER A 306 -18.82 -47.20 15.59
C SER A 306 -17.38 -46.79 15.22
N GLU A 307 -16.46 -46.58 16.16
CA GLU A 307 -15.46 -47.56 16.67
C GLU A 307 -14.64 -48.24 15.54
N ALA A 308 -13.33 -48.48 15.57
CA ALA A 308 -12.14 -48.14 16.37
C ALA A 308 -10.97 -48.88 15.67
N ALA A 309 -9.75 -48.32 15.68
CA ALA A 309 -8.42 -48.98 15.57
C ALA A 309 -7.40 -47.88 15.20
N ASP A 310 -6.55 -47.38 16.09
CA ASP A 310 -5.38 -48.04 16.71
C ASP A 310 -4.35 -48.52 15.68
N ASP A 311 -3.38 -47.66 15.38
CA ASP A 311 -1.97 -48.06 15.28
C ASP A 311 -1.06 -46.81 15.35
N ALA A 312 -0.20 -46.78 16.36
CA ALA A 312 0.85 -45.78 16.56
C ALA A 312 2.20 -46.46 16.46
N PRO A 313 3.21 -45.85 15.82
CA PRO A 313 4.60 -46.20 16.09
C PRO A 313 5.26 -45.15 16.99
N GLU A 314 5.71 -45.61 18.15
CA GLU A 314 6.61 -44.92 19.10
C GLU A 314 8.06 -44.76 18.55
N PRO A 315 8.91 -43.95 19.20
CA PRO A 315 10.01 -43.21 18.56
C PRO A 315 11.33 -43.99 18.47
N VAL A 316 12.13 -43.65 17.46
CA VAL A 316 13.53 -44.11 17.36
C VAL A 316 14.44 -43.12 18.09
N ALA A 317 15.15 -43.64 19.09
CA ALA A 317 16.11 -42.94 19.93
C ALA A 317 17.40 -42.56 19.19
N GLU A 318 17.89 -41.34 19.45
CA GLU A 318 19.28 -40.94 19.27
C GLU A 318 20.20 -41.63 20.30
N PRO A 319 21.45 -41.94 19.93
CA PRO A 319 22.55 -41.96 20.89
C PRO A 319 23.42 -40.70 20.76
N ALA A 320 23.59 -40.00 21.88
CA ALA A 320 24.60 -38.95 22.09
C ALA A 320 25.98 -39.56 22.49
N PRO A 321 26.99 -38.72 22.79
CA PRO A 321 28.23 -38.56 22.03
C PRO A 321 29.40 -39.43 22.52
N GLU A 322 30.39 -39.68 21.65
CA GLU A 322 31.72 -40.12 22.06
C GLU A 322 32.71 -38.94 22.11
N ASP A 323 33.49 -38.99 23.19
CA ASP A 323 34.40 -38.00 23.73
C ASP A 323 35.82 -38.16 23.14
N GLU A 324 36.54 -37.03 23.06
CA GLU A 324 37.99 -36.89 23.24
C GLU A 324 39.00 -37.92 22.64
N ARG A 325 39.81 -37.48 21.64
CA ARG A 325 41.29 -37.25 21.73
C ARG A 325 42.03 -37.27 20.38
N SER A 326 42.93 -36.28 20.29
CA SER A 326 44.13 -36.10 19.42
C SER A 326 43.93 -35.60 18.00
#